data_AF-F4LS46-F1
#
_entry.id   AF-F4LS46-F1
#
_cell.length_a   1.000
_cell.length_b   1.000
_cell.length_c   1.000
_cell.angle_alpha   90.00
_cell.angle_beta   90.00
_cell.angle_gamma   90.00
#
_symmetry.space_group_name_H-M   'P 1'
#
loop_
_entity.id
_entity.type
_entity.pdbx_description
1 polymer ?
#
loop_
_entity_poly.entity_id
_entity_poly.type
_entity_poly.pdbx_seq_one_letter_code
_entity_poly.pdbx_strand_id
1 'polypeptide(L)'
;MIDHKLIRSLRQKRNMTLQDLAQQAGLSVSYLSEIELGKKQPSLETIDKLAQALNISREGLISSSSAGAGGIGAKIALIRQEKNLSLSELAEKVGISPSYLCQIESGRAMPALSTLKSIAKALDVKPENLMAAASFVGYKIKKIRCERKITQAELAEKAGVSTGLIGQIESGKVEPSIKTLEKIAAALSLSPCFFVSEDEELSSILKPMNPKVRELLNDPKVRSALELLADCSAEEFSFILKFIQLYKEHRES
;
A
#
# COMPACT_ATOMS: atom_id res chain seq x y z
N MET A 1 7.46 -0.42 -15.77
CA MET A 1 6.86 0.46 -16.80
C MET A 1 7.07 1.89 -16.34
N ILE A 2 7.25 2.86 -17.22
CA ILE A 2 7.56 4.24 -16.79
C ILE A 2 6.27 5.03 -16.65
N ASP A 3 6.23 5.90 -15.64
CA ASP A 3 5.11 6.79 -15.42
C ASP A 3 5.18 8.01 -16.34
N HIS A 4 4.64 7.86 -17.54
CA HIS A 4 4.62 8.94 -18.53
C HIS A 4 3.84 10.18 -18.05
N LYS A 5 2.86 10.02 -17.15
CA LYS A 5 2.12 11.13 -16.53
C LYS A 5 2.99 11.88 -15.52
N LEU A 6 3.82 11.17 -14.75
CA LEU A 6 4.75 11.76 -13.81
C LEU A 6 5.75 12.69 -14.51
N ILE A 7 6.32 12.27 -15.64
CA ILE A 7 7.26 13.08 -16.46
C ILE A 7 6.65 14.44 -16.79
N ARG A 8 5.43 14.44 -17.35
CA ARG A 8 4.72 15.67 -17.71
C ARG A 8 4.42 16.54 -16.50
N SER A 9 4.01 15.94 -15.39
CA SER A 9 3.67 16.67 -14.17
C SER A 9 4.88 17.34 -13.51
N LEU A 10 6.03 16.66 -13.47
CA LEU A 10 7.28 17.19 -12.92
C LEU A 10 7.82 18.31 -13.80
N ARG A 11 7.76 18.12 -15.12
CA ARG A 11 8.14 19.13 -16.10
C ARG A 11 7.32 20.42 -15.91
N GLN A 12 6.00 20.31 -15.77
CA GLN A 12 5.11 21.45 -15.53
C GLN A 12 5.34 22.12 -14.17
N LYS A 13 5.48 21.34 -13.08
CA LYS A 13 5.78 21.88 -11.74
C LYS A 13 7.09 22.65 -11.69
N ARG A 14 8.04 22.33 -12.57
CA ARG A 14 9.34 22.98 -12.67
C ARG A 14 9.42 24.01 -13.80
N ASN A 15 8.29 24.40 -14.39
CA ASN A 15 8.19 25.39 -15.46
C ASN A 15 9.08 25.09 -16.69
N MET A 16 9.32 23.81 -16.99
CA MET A 16 10.15 23.40 -18.12
C MET A 16 9.28 23.18 -19.37
N THR A 17 9.75 23.63 -20.53
CA THR A 17 9.11 23.27 -21.80
C THR A 17 9.52 21.86 -22.24
N LEU A 18 8.77 21.27 -23.19
CA LEU A 18 9.17 20.00 -23.82
C LEU A 18 10.57 20.09 -24.44
N GLN A 19 10.92 21.26 -24.96
CA GLN A 19 12.20 21.50 -25.60
C GLN A 19 13.34 21.55 -24.57
N ASP A 20 13.11 22.21 -23.43
CA ASP A 20 14.10 22.31 -22.34
C ASP A 20 14.41 20.93 -21.73
N LEU A 21 13.38 20.12 -21.47
CA LEU A 21 13.58 18.78 -20.92
C LEU A 21 14.27 17.85 -21.92
N ALA A 22 13.90 17.93 -23.20
CA ALA A 22 14.54 17.16 -24.27
C ALA A 22 16.03 17.51 -24.39
N GLN A 23 16.37 18.80 -24.34
CA GLN A 23 17.74 19.28 -24.38
C GLN A 23 18.56 18.81 -23.16
N GLN A 24 18.00 18.92 -21.95
CA GLN A 24 18.69 18.45 -20.74
C GLN A 24 18.87 16.93 -20.68
N ALA A 25 17.92 16.16 -21.21
CA ALA A 25 18.02 14.71 -21.27
C ALA A 25 18.83 14.19 -22.48
N GLY A 26 19.25 15.08 -23.40
CA GLY A 26 19.93 14.69 -24.64
C GLY A 26 19.05 13.84 -25.57
N LEU A 27 17.74 14.15 -25.62
CA LEU A 27 16.73 13.46 -26.41
C LEU A 27 16.13 14.39 -27.46
N SER A 28 15.54 13.82 -28.52
CA SER A 28 14.77 14.64 -29.47
C SER A 28 13.41 15.01 -28.89
N VAL A 29 12.94 16.23 -29.20
CA VAL A 29 11.63 16.74 -28.74
C VAL A 29 10.48 15.82 -29.17
N SER A 30 10.58 15.28 -30.39
CA SER A 30 9.60 14.32 -30.92
C SER A 30 9.58 13.02 -30.11
N TYR A 31 10.75 12.48 -29.76
CA TYR A 31 10.85 11.26 -28.97
C TYR A 31 10.35 11.46 -27.54
N LEU A 32 10.66 12.59 -26.90
CA LEU A 32 10.14 12.93 -25.58
C LEU A 32 8.61 13.08 -25.58
N SER A 33 8.05 13.68 -26.63
CA SER A 33 6.59 13.79 -26.81
C SER A 33 5.93 12.41 -26.92
N GLU A 34 6.50 11.49 -27.69
CA GLU A 34 6.02 10.12 -27.79
C GLU A 34 6.10 9.35 -26.47
N ILE A 35 7.10 9.65 -25.64
CA ILE A 35 7.24 9.10 -24.28
C ILE A 35 6.18 9.67 -23.34
N GLU A 36 5.97 11.00 -23.30
CA GLU A 36 4.93 11.63 -22.45
C GLU A 36 3.52 11.16 -22.81
N LEU A 37 3.28 10.87 -24.10
CA LEU A 37 2.01 10.33 -24.60
C LEU A 37 1.87 8.81 -24.39
N GLY A 38 2.90 8.13 -23.90
CA GLY A 38 2.91 6.68 -23.67
C GLY A 38 2.95 5.84 -24.95
N LYS A 39 3.27 6.44 -26.11
CA LYS A 39 3.34 5.76 -27.41
C LYS A 39 4.63 4.95 -27.58
N LYS A 40 5.72 5.36 -26.94
CA LYS A 40 6.99 4.64 -26.95
C LYS A 40 7.49 4.32 -25.56
N GLN A 41 8.03 3.12 -25.40
CA GLN A 41 8.77 2.72 -24.22
C GLN A 41 10.25 3.07 -24.40
N PRO A 42 10.83 3.93 -23.56
CA PRO A 42 12.24 4.26 -23.63
C PRO A 42 13.12 3.17 -22.99
N SER A 43 14.37 3.09 -23.43
CA SER A 43 15.38 2.17 -22.89
C SER A 43 15.81 2.55 -21.47
N LEU A 44 16.43 1.62 -20.74
CA LEU A 44 16.99 1.88 -19.41
C LEU A 44 17.95 3.10 -19.41
N GLU A 45 18.81 3.20 -20.42
CA GLU A 45 19.69 4.37 -20.58
C GLU A 45 18.92 5.69 -20.74
N THR A 46 17.79 5.66 -21.42
CA THR A 46 16.93 6.85 -21.61
C THR A 46 16.21 7.22 -20.32
N ILE A 47 15.81 6.21 -19.52
CA ILE A 47 15.23 6.42 -18.19
C ILE A 47 16.23 7.12 -17.29
N ASP A 48 17.49 6.68 -17.28
CA ASP A 48 18.54 7.30 -16.47
C ASP A 48 18.79 8.75 -16.88
N LYS A 49 18.83 9.03 -18.19
CA LYS A 49 18.93 10.41 -18.71
C LYS A 49 17.76 11.29 -18.29
N LEU A 50 16.53 10.78 -18.36
CA LEU A 50 15.34 11.50 -17.92
C LEU A 50 15.32 11.71 -16.40
N ALA A 51 15.73 10.71 -15.62
CA ALA A 51 15.82 10.79 -14.17
C ALA A 51 16.85 11.85 -13.74
N GLN A 52 18.01 11.89 -14.40
CA GLN A 52 19.04 12.92 -14.20
C GLN A 52 18.52 14.32 -14.56
N ALA A 53 17.90 14.49 -15.75
CA ALA A 53 17.35 15.77 -16.18
C ALA A 53 16.21 16.26 -15.26
N LEU A 54 15.39 15.33 -14.76
CA LEU A 54 14.32 15.62 -13.80
C LEU A 54 14.80 15.59 -12.35
N ASN A 55 16.10 15.46 -12.07
CA ASN A 55 16.67 15.40 -10.72
C ASN A 55 15.82 14.56 -9.74
N ILE A 56 15.52 13.33 -10.15
CA ILE A 56 14.82 12.31 -9.35
C ILE A 56 15.56 10.98 -9.51
N SER A 57 15.42 10.09 -8.53
CA SER A 57 15.99 8.73 -8.64
C SER A 57 15.27 7.95 -9.73
N ARG A 58 15.98 7.05 -10.43
CA ARG A 58 15.41 6.17 -11.47
C ARG A 58 14.23 5.34 -10.93
N GLU A 59 14.27 4.97 -9.66
CA GLU A 59 13.22 4.25 -8.94
C GLU A 59 11.94 5.10 -8.80
N GLY A 60 12.07 6.42 -8.73
CA GLY A 60 10.93 7.34 -8.71
C GLY A 60 10.31 7.56 -10.09
N LEU A 61 11.08 7.41 -11.17
CA LEU A 61 10.60 7.55 -12.56
C LEU A 61 9.94 6.26 -13.07
N ILE A 62 10.48 5.11 -12.63
CA ILE A 62 9.87 3.81 -12.78
C ILE A 62 8.77 3.70 -11.73
N SER A 63 7.60 4.27 -12.00
CA SER A 63 6.48 3.92 -11.14
C SER A 63 6.13 2.45 -11.37
N SER A 64 5.89 1.76 -10.29
CA SER A 64 5.14 0.51 -10.26
C SER A 64 3.68 0.72 -10.69
N SER A 65 3.39 1.61 -11.66
CA SER A 65 2.09 1.76 -12.31
C SER A 65 1.87 0.60 -13.28
N SER A 66 1.71 -0.59 -12.71
CA SER A 66 0.56 -1.44 -13.01
C SER A 66 -0.45 -1.36 -11.85
N ALA A 67 -0.69 -0.15 -11.33
CA ALA A 67 -1.81 0.17 -10.45
C ALA A 67 -3.15 0.24 -11.21
N GLY A 68 -3.38 -0.74 -12.09
CA GLY A 68 -4.62 -0.94 -12.83
C GLY A 68 -4.82 -2.43 -13.04
N ALA A 69 -5.73 -3.02 -12.26
CA ALA A 69 -6.14 -4.44 -12.24
C ALA A 69 -5.20 -5.45 -11.53
N GLY A 70 -4.38 -5.02 -10.57
CA GLY A 70 -3.44 -5.89 -9.86
C GLY A 70 -3.91 -6.38 -8.49
N GLY A 71 -4.92 -7.25 -8.42
CA GLY A 71 -5.21 -7.99 -7.18
C GLY A 71 -4.04 -8.89 -6.78
N ILE A 72 -4.05 -9.44 -5.55
CA ILE A 72 -3.04 -10.41 -5.05
C ILE A 72 -2.76 -11.51 -6.10
N GLY A 73 -3.79 -11.94 -6.83
CA GLY A 73 -3.70 -12.89 -7.95
C GLY A 73 -2.76 -12.48 -9.08
N ALA A 74 -2.88 -11.25 -9.56
CA ALA A 74 -2.02 -10.75 -10.64
C ALA A 74 -0.55 -10.69 -10.18
N LYS A 75 -0.30 -10.35 -8.91
CA LYS A 75 1.04 -10.31 -8.34
C LYS A 75 1.64 -11.71 -8.19
N ILE A 76 0.83 -12.68 -7.77
CA ILE A 76 1.20 -14.10 -7.75
C ILE A 76 1.56 -14.58 -9.16
N ALA A 77 0.75 -14.26 -10.18
CA ALA A 77 1.00 -14.65 -11.56
C ALA A 77 2.30 -14.05 -12.11
N LEU A 78 2.56 -12.77 -11.84
CA LEU A 78 3.78 -12.09 -12.24
C LEU A 78 5.02 -12.75 -11.64
N ILE A 79 5.05 -12.93 -10.32
CA ILE A 79 6.21 -13.54 -9.62
C ILE A 79 6.39 -14.99 -10.05
N ARG A 80 5.30 -15.72 -10.30
CA ARG A 80 5.36 -17.09 -10.85
C ARG A 80 6.05 -17.11 -12.21
N GLN A 81 5.68 -16.18 -13.11
CA GLN A 81 6.28 -16.06 -14.44
C GLN A 81 7.76 -15.64 -14.37
N GLU A 82 8.11 -14.70 -13.48
CA GLU A 82 9.51 -14.32 -13.25
C GLU A 82 10.37 -15.49 -12.75
N LYS A 83 9.80 -16.38 -11.95
CA LYS A 83 10.45 -17.61 -11.49
C LYS A 83 10.36 -18.78 -12.48
N ASN A 84 9.85 -18.54 -13.70
CA ASN A 84 9.66 -19.54 -14.75
C ASN A 84 8.85 -20.77 -14.30
N LEU A 85 7.93 -20.60 -13.36
CA LEU A 85 7.09 -21.69 -12.85
C LEU A 85 5.82 -21.80 -13.70
N SER A 86 5.45 -23.02 -14.06
CA SER A 86 4.13 -23.28 -14.64
C SER A 86 3.03 -23.18 -13.57
N LEU A 87 1.79 -22.98 -14.01
CA LEU A 87 0.65 -22.89 -13.11
C LEU A 87 0.46 -24.20 -12.33
N SER A 88 0.70 -25.34 -12.98
CA SER A 88 0.64 -26.66 -12.36
C SER A 88 1.74 -26.87 -11.32
N GLU A 89 2.98 -26.46 -11.62
CA GLU A 89 4.11 -26.60 -10.69
C GLU A 89 3.92 -25.80 -9.40
N LEU A 90 3.43 -24.56 -9.51
CA LEU A 90 3.15 -23.76 -8.31
C LEU A 90 1.99 -24.36 -7.50
N ALA A 91 0.95 -24.85 -8.18
CA ALA A 91 -0.20 -25.47 -7.54
C ALA A 91 0.20 -26.73 -6.75
N GLU A 92 1.06 -27.59 -7.34
CA GLU A 92 1.61 -28.77 -6.69
C GLU A 92 2.48 -28.42 -5.48
N LYS A 93 3.39 -27.43 -5.60
CA LYS A 93 4.23 -26.97 -4.48
C LYS A 93 3.43 -26.44 -3.30
N VAL A 94 2.27 -25.86 -3.56
CA VAL A 94 1.39 -25.26 -2.55
C VAL A 94 0.38 -26.29 -2.01
N GLY A 95 0.14 -27.40 -2.73
CA GLY A 95 -0.85 -28.41 -2.37
C GLY A 95 -2.29 -28.00 -2.70
N ILE A 96 -2.50 -27.25 -3.78
CA ILE A 96 -3.82 -26.81 -4.25
C ILE A 96 -4.06 -27.24 -5.70
N SER A 97 -5.33 -27.21 -6.15
CA SER A 97 -5.63 -27.52 -7.55
C SER A 97 -5.18 -26.40 -8.49
N PRO A 98 -4.68 -26.71 -9.70
CA PRO A 98 -4.33 -25.71 -10.71
C PRO A 98 -5.53 -24.80 -11.06
N SER A 99 -6.74 -25.35 -11.07
CA SER A 99 -7.96 -24.56 -11.29
C SER A 99 -8.20 -23.53 -10.17
N TYR A 100 -7.93 -23.88 -8.91
CA TYR A 100 -8.05 -22.95 -7.79
C TYR A 100 -6.96 -21.87 -7.85
N LEU A 101 -5.71 -22.24 -8.17
CA LEU A 101 -4.64 -21.26 -8.39
C LEU A 101 -4.97 -20.31 -9.55
N CYS A 102 -5.53 -20.81 -10.65
CA CYS A 102 -6.00 -19.98 -11.77
C CYS A 102 -7.11 -19.01 -11.36
N GLN A 103 -8.05 -19.46 -10.53
CA GLN A 103 -9.09 -18.57 -9.97
C GLN A 103 -8.50 -17.50 -9.05
N ILE A 104 -7.43 -17.83 -8.31
CA ILE A 104 -6.69 -16.86 -7.50
C ILE A 104 -5.98 -15.86 -8.42
N GLU A 105 -5.19 -16.33 -9.39
CA GLU A 105 -4.44 -15.48 -10.33
C GLU A 105 -5.35 -14.54 -11.13
N SER A 106 -6.54 -15.01 -11.52
CA SER A 106 -7.55 -14.20 -12.22
C SER A 106 -8.44 -13.34 -11.31
N GLY A 107 -8.19 -13.30 -10.00
CA GLY A 107 -8.96 -12.49 -9.04
C GLY A 107 -10.41 -12.95 -8.85
N ARG A 108 -10.76 -14.17 -9.29
CA ARG A 108 -12.07 -14.79 -9.12
C ARG A 108 -12.22 -15.45 -7.75
N ALA A 109 -11.12 -15.90 -7.15
CA ALA A 109 -11.08 -16.48 -5.81
C ALA A 109 -10.04 -15.79 -4.94
N MET A 110 -10.35 -15.63 -3.66
CA MET A 110 -9.42 -15.10 -2.67
C MET A 110 -8.87 -16.26 -1.84
N PRO A 111 -7.53 -16.43 -1.77
CA PRO A 111 -6.95 -17.50 -0.98
C PRO A 111 -7.16 -17.24 0.52
N ALA A 112 -7.29 -18.33 1.30
CA ALA A 112 -7.19 -18.24 2.74
C ALA A 112 -5.78 -17.77 3.16
N LEU A 113 -5.64 -17.20 4.36
CA LEU A 113 -4.36 -16.71 4.87
C LEU A 113 -3.29 -17.82 4.92
N SER A 114 -3.69 -19.05 5.25
CA SER A 114 -2.84 -20.23 5.22
C SER A 114 -2.33 -20.53 3.80
N THR A 115 -3.22 -20.55 2.82
CA THR A 115 -2.88 -20.76 1.40
C THR A 115 -1.99 -19.63 0.86
N LEU A 116 -2.28 -18.37 1.21
CA LEU A 116 -1.45 -17.24 0.81
C LEU A 116 -0.03 -17.35 1.37
N LYS A 117 0.14 -17.76 2.64
CA LYS A 117 1.45 -18.03 3.24
C LYS A 117 2.17 -19.17 2.53
N SER A 118 1.47 -20.23 2.15
CA SER A 118 2.04 -21.34 1.38
C SER A 118 2.47 -20.89 -0.02
N ILE A 119 1.67 -20.07 -0.70
CA ILE A 119 2.02 -19.48 -2.00
C ILE A 119 3.25 -18.58 -1.85
N ALA A 120 3.28 -17.70 -0.85
CA ALA A 120 4.42 -16.83 -0.57
C ALA A 120 5.70 -17.63 -0.30
N LYS A 121 5.60 -18.70 0.50
CA LYS A 121 6.71 -19.62 0.78
C LYS A 121 7.18 -20.35 -0.48
N ALA A 122 6.26 -20.86 -1.30
CA ALA A 122 6.58 -21.55 -2.55
C ALA A 122 7.20 -20.61 -3.61
N LEU A 123 6.80 -19.34 -3.60
CA LEU A 123 7.37 -18.28 -4.41
C LEU A 123 8.61 -17.63 -3.78
N ASP A 124 9.04 -18.06 -2.59
CA ASP A 124 10.17 -17.50 -1.84
C ASP A 124 10.13 -15.96 -1.78
N VAL A 125 8.96 -15.46 -1.38
CA VAL A 125 8.71 -14.05 -1.11
C VAL A 125 7.97 -13.91 0.21
N LYS A 126 8.08 -12.74 0.83
CA LYS A 126 7.31 -12.42 2.02
C LYS A 126 5.82 -12.26 1.66
N PRO A 127 4.86 -12.77 2.47
CA PRO A 127 3.43 -12.62 2.19
C PRO A 127 2.99 -11.16 1.99
N GLU A 128 3.66 -10.24 2.68
CA GLU A 128 3.45 -8.80 2.56
C GLU A 128 3.79 -8.29 1.15
N ASN A 129 4.81 -8.87 0.51
CA ASN A 129 5.21 -8.50 -0.85
C ASN A 129 4.19 -8.95 -1.90
N LEU A 130 3.34 -9.95 -1.61
CA LEU A 130 2.27 -10.38 -2.52
C LEU A 130 1.03 -9.48 -2.46
N MET A 131 0.90 -8.67 -1.41
CA MET A 131 -0.22 -7.76 -1.23
C MET A 131 0.18 -6.36 -1.74
N ALA A 132 -0.48 -5.86 -2.77
CA ALA A 132 -0.31 -4.47 -3.20
C ALA A 132 -1.08 -3.53 -2.25
N ALA A 133 -0.59 -2.29 -2.07
CA ALA A 133 -1.19 -1.25 -1.23
C ALA A 133 -2.69 -1.01 -1.51
N ALA A 134 -3.11 -1.09 -2.78
CA ALA A 134 -4.52 -1.01 -3.19
C ALA A 134 -5.40 -2.17 -2.65
N SER A 135 -4.83 -3.37 -2.50
CA SER A 135 -5.51 -4.53 -1.90
C SER A 135 -5.56 -4.48 -0.37
N PHE A 136 -4.95 -3.48 0.27
CA PHE A 136 -4.85 -3.40 1.71
C PHE A 136 -6.16 -2.94 2.36
N VAL A 137 -6.87 -2.00 1.74
CA VAL A 137 -8.15 -1.47 2.25
C VAL A 137 -9.19 -2.59 2.36
N GLY A 138 -9.45 -3.29 1.24
CA GLY A 138 -10.41 -4.39 1.20
C GLY A 138 -10.04 -5.54 2.14
N TYR A 139 -8.76 -5.89 2.22
CA TYR A 139 -8.26 -6.90 3.15
C TYR A 139 -8.43 -6.49 4.62
N LYS A 140 -8.06 -5.26 4.98
CA LYS A 140 -8.22 -4.73 6.35
C LYS A 140 -9.69 -4.76 6.77
N ILE A 141 -10.60 -4.35 5.89
CA ILE A 141 -12.05 -4.42 6.11
C ILE A 141 -12.46 -5.87 6.38
N LYS A 142 -12.08 -6.81 5.50
CA LYS A 142 -12.39 -8.24 5.67
C LYS A 142 -11.83 -8.82 6.97
N LYS A 143 -10.58 -8.48 7.31
CA LYS A 143 -9.90 -8.96 8.52
C LYS A 143 -10.67 -8.54 9.77
N ILE A 144 -10.98 -7.25 9.91
CA ILE A 144 -11.72 -6.73 11.07
C ILE A 144 -13.13 -7.33 11.11
N ARG A 145 -13.79 -7.45 9.96
CA ARG A 145 -15.12 -8.06 9.85
C ARG A 145 -15.11 -9.51 10.39
N CYS A 146 -14.11 -10.30 10.01
CA CYS A 146 -13.92 -11.66 10.49
C CYS A 146 -13.53 -11.73 11.98
N GLU A 147 -12.66 -10.84 12.45
CA GLU A 147 -12.28 -10.75 13.87
C GLU A 147 -13.49 -10.43 14.77
N ARG A 148 -14.40 -9.59 14.27
CA ARG A 148 -15.66 -9.24 14.93
C ARG A 148 -16.81 -10.21 14.64
N LYS A 149 -16.55 -11.30 13.91
CA LYS A 149 -17.50 -12.37 13.57
C LYS A 149 -18.80 -11.88 12.91
N ILE A 150 -18.74 -10.79 12.15
CA ILE A 150 -19.90 -10.26 11.42
C ILE A 150 -19.86 -10.68 9.94
N THR A 151 -21.04 -10.79 9.33
CA THR A 151 -21.18 -11.18 7.91
C THR A 151 -21.02 -9.97 6.97
N GLN A 152 -20.81 -10.22 5.67
CA GLN A 152 -20.79 -9.14 4.68
C GLN A 152 -22.15 -8.43 4.59
N ALA A 153 -23.26 -9.16 4.82
CA ALA A 153 -24.60 -8.60 4.83
C ALA A 153 -24.79 -7.64 6.01
N GLU A 154 -24.37 -8.03 7.20
CA GLU A 154 -24.44 -7.20 8.40
C GLU A 154 -23.55 -5.95 8.30
N LEU A 155 -22.35 -6.08 7.74
CA LEU A 155 -21.49 -4.91 7.49
C LEU A 155 -22.13 -3.95 6.48
N ALA A 156 -22.72 -4.49 5.41
CA ALA A 156 -23.38 -3.70 4.38
C ALA A 156 -24.60 -2.95 4.91
N GLU A 157 -25.41 -3.61 5.74
CA GLU A 157 -26.57 -3.02 6.42
C GLU A 157 -26.13 -1.86 7.33
N LYS A 158 -25.13 -2.09 8.19
CA LYS A 158 -24.59 -1.05 9.10
C LYS A 158 -23.96 0.12 8.35
N ALA A 159 -23.32 -0.12 7.21
CA ALA A 159 -22.70 0.91 6.39
C ALA A 159 -23.67 1.57 5.39
N GLY A 160 -24.91 1.08 5.26
CA GLY A 160 -25.88 1.59 4.28
C GLY A 160 -25.38 1.46 2.83
N VAL A 161 -24.79 0.32 2.49
CA VAL A 161 -24.29 -0.03 1.15
C VAL A 161 -24.78 -1.41 0.73
N SER A 162 -24.60 -1.79 -0.54
CA SER A 162 -25.01 -3.12 -1.01
C SER A 162 -24.02 -4.21 -0.55
N THR A 163 -24.55 -5.40 -0.26
CA THR A 163 -23.76 -6.59 0.11
C THR A 163 -22.75 -6.96 -0.98
N GLY A 164 -23.16 -6.84 -2.25
CA GLY A 164 -22.29 -7.05 -3.40
C GLY A 164 -21.12 -6.06 -3.48
N LEU A 165 -21.33 -4.79 -3.11
CA LEU A 165 -20.27 -3.79 -3.07
C LEU A 165 -19.22 -4.12 -2.00
N ILE A 166 -19.64 -4.54 -0.80
CA ILE A 166 -18.71 -5.02 0.24
C ILE A 166 -17.91 -6.22 -0.27
N GLY A 167 -18.55 -7.20 -0.92
CA GLY A 167 -17.86 -8.35 -1.49
C GLY A 167 -16.84 -7.97 -2.56
N GLN A 168 -17.17 -7.00 -3.43
CA GLN A 168 -16.26 -6.48 -4.46
C GLN A 168 -15.08 -5.72 -3.85
N ILE A 169 -15.31 -4.94 -2.79
CA ILE A 169 -14.26 -4.22 -2.06
C ILE A 169 -13.33 -5.21 -1.34
N GLU A 170 -13.88 -6.15 -0.57
CA GLU A 170 -13.10 -7.13 0.19
C GLU A 170 -12.28 -8.08 -0.70
N SER A 171 -12.75 -8.33 -1.93
CA SER A 171 -12.02 -9.12 -2.93
C SER A 171 -11.03 -8.29 -3.75
N GLY A 172 -10.97 -6.97 -3.55
CA GLY A 172 -10.10 -6.06 -4.29
C GLY A 172 -10.51 -5.84 -5.75
N LYS A 173 -11.75 -6.21 -6.12
CA LYS A 173 -12.30 -5.96 -7.47
C LYS A 173 -12.67 -4.50 -7.68
N VAL A 174 -13.06 -3.81 -6.61
CA VAL A 174 -13.48 -2.40 -6.64
C VAL A 174 -12.85 -1.67 -5.47
N GLU A 175 -12.23 -0.52 -5.72
CA GLU A 175 -11.78 0.36 -4.66
C GLU A 175 -12.96 1.18 -4.11
N PRO A 176 -13.12 1.29 -2.77
CA PRO A 176 -14.16 2.11 -2.20
C PRO A 176 -13.87 3.58 -2.47
N SER A 177 -14.91 4.34 -2.85
CA SER A 177 -14.84 5.80 -2.82
C SER A 177 -14.61 6.29 -1.38
N ILE A 178 -14.08 7.51 -1.19
CA ILE A 178 -13.88 8.10 0.14
C ILE A 178 -15.17 8.04 0.97
N LYS A 179 -16.31 8.41 0.38
CA LYS A 179 -17.64 8.35 1.02
C LYS A 179 -18.06 6.92 1.41
N THR A 180 -17.74 5.94 0.57
CA THR A 180 -18.01 4.53 0.86
C THR A 180 -17.10 4.03 1.99
N LEU A 181 -15.84 4.43 1.99
CA LEU A 181 -14.88 4.07 3.02
C LEU A 181 -15.25 4.68 4.37
N GLU A 182 -15.70 5.94 4.40
CA GLU A 182 -16.21 6.60 5.62
C GLU A 182 -17.39 5.83 6.23
N LYS A 183 -18.35 5.41 5.39
CA LYS A 183 -19.49 4.61 5.83
C LYS A 183 -19.07 3.26 6.42
N ILE A 184 -18.15 2.56 5.75
CA ILE A 184 -17.63 1.27 6.22
C ILE A 184 -16.83 1.44 7.51
N ALA A 185 -16.00 2.48 7.60
CA ALA A 185 -15.21 2.79 8.78
C ALA A 185 -16.11 3.14 9.97
N ALA A 186 -17.15 3.95 9.77
CA ALA A 186 -18.16 4.26 10.77
C ALA A 186 -18.92 3.01 11.25
N ALA A 187 -19.31 2.12 10.32
CA ALA A 187 -19.96 0.85 10.65
C ALA A 187 -19.06 -0.10 11.45
N LEU A 188 -17.74 0.01 11.28
CA LEU A 188 -16.72 -0.69 12.05
C LEU A 188 -16.22 0.12 13.26
N SER A 189 -16.78 1.30 13.56
CA SER A 189 -16.32 2.17 14.64
C SER A 189 -14.81 2.44 14.60
N LEU A 190 -14.29 2.68 13.39
CA LEU A 190 -12.88 2.96 13.12
C LEU A 190 -12.73 4.24 12.30
N SER A 191 -11.55 4.85 12.34
CA SER A 191 -11.22 5.97 11.48
C SER A 191 -10.94 5.50 10.04
N PRO A 192 -11.39 6.22 9.00
CA PRO A 192 -11.06 5.92 7.60
C PRO A 192 -9.54 5.85 7.35
N CYS A 193 -8.76 6.66 8.09
CA CYS A 193 -7.30 6.67 8.01
C CYS A 193 -6.70 5.30 8.31
N PHE A 194 -7.30 4.53 9.24
CA PHE A 194 -6.83 3.18 9.56
C PHE A 194 -6.75 2.29 8.31
N PHE A 195 -7.64 2.47 7.33
CA PHE A 195 -7.68 1.64 6.13
C PHE A 195 -6.73 2.11 5.04
N VAL A 196 -6.54 3.42 4.91
CA VAL A 196 -5.71 4.05 3.87
C VAL A 196 -4.23 4.10 4.27
N SER A 197 -3.93 4.19 5.57
CA SER A 197 -2.55 4.23 6.04
C SER A 197 -1.82 2.94 5.69
N GLU A 198 -0.78 3.07 4.87
CA GLU A 198 0.32 2.13 4.77
C GLU A 198 1.08 2.19 6.09
N ASP A 199 0.65 1.45 7.10
CA ASP A 199 1.34 1.46 8.40
C ASP A 199 2.68 0.71 8.33
N GLU A 200 3.61 1.26 7.56
CA GLU A 200 5.01 1.39 7.98
C GLU A 200 5.21 2.62 8.89
N GLU A 201 4.29 3.59 8.96
CA GLU A 201 4.48 4.82 9.76
C GLU A 201 4.43 4.58 11.29
N LEU A 202 3.56 3.72 11.81
CA LEU A 202 3.70 3.26 13.21
C LEU A 202 5.01 2.48 13.43
N SER A 203 5.50 1.77 12.41
CA SER A 203 6.76 1.03 12.49
C SER A 203 7.99 1.95 12.47
N SER A 204 7.93 3.11 11.80
CA SER A 204 9.02 4.09 11.73
C SER A 204 9.20 4.87 13.03
N ILE A 205 8.15 4.98 13.87
CA ILE A 205 8.22 5.51 15.25
C ILE A 205 8.76 4.46 16.24
N LEU A 206 8.37 3.19 16.09
CA LEU A 206 8.77 2.10 16.99
C LEU A 206 10.17 1.52 16.71
N LYS A 207 10.67 1.59 15.46
CA LYS A 207 11.99 1.06 15.08
C LYS A 207 13.19 1.82 15.70
N PRO A 208 13.18 3.16 15.89
CA PRO A 208 14.25 3.87 16.58
C PRO A 208 14.09 3.94 18.11
N MET A 209 13.06 3.31 18.70
CA MET A 209 12.89 3.32 20.16
C MET A 209 13.99 2.50 20.84
N ASN A 210 14.57 3.07 21.90
CA ASN A 210 15.46 2.35 22.80
C ASN A 210 14.78 1.03 23.26
N PRO A 211 15.43 -0.13 23.12
CA PRO A 211 14.83 -1.43 23.43
C PRO A 211 14.29 -1.52 24.87
N LYS A 212 14.90 -0.80 25.84
CA LYS A 212 14.36 -0.72 27.21
C LYS A 212 13.05 0.05 27.30
N VAL A 213 12.86 1.09 26.48
CA VAL A 213 11.61 1.86 26.43
C VAL A 213 10.52 1.04 25.74
N ARG A 214 10.89 0.19 24.78
CA ARG A 214 9.95 -0.74 24.14
C ARG A 214 9.42 -1.79 25.11
N GLU A 215 10.25 -2.28 26.04
CA GLU A 215 9.80 -3.18 27.11
C GLU A 215 8.85 -2.48 28.09
N LEU A 216 9.08 -1.21 28.40
CA LEU A 216 8.21 -0.41 29.27
C LEU A 216 6.79 -0.23 28.73
N LEU A 217 6.56 -0.34 27.41
CA LEU A 217 5.19 -0.34 26.84
C LEU A 217 4.35 -1.54 27.30
N ASN A 218 4.99 -2.59 27.82
CA ASN A 218 4.31 -3.72 28.43
C ASN A 218 4.08 -3.55 29.93
N ASP A 219 4.66 -2.51 30.55
CA ASP A 219 4.44 -2.20 31.96
C ASP A 219 3.00 -1.70 32.17
N PRO A 220 2.25 -2.29 33.12
CA PRO A 220 0.87 -1.89 33.40
C PRO A 220 0.73 -0.40 33.75
N LYS A 221 1.72 0.22 34.41
CA LYS A 221 1.68 1.64 34.74
C LYS A 221 1.77 2.53 33.50
N VAL A 222 2.56 2.13 32.51
CA VAL A 222 2.71 2.85 31.25
C VAL A 222 1.44 2.72 30.41
N ARG A 223 0.82 1.53 30.38
CA ARG A 223 -0.47 1.34 29.70
C ARG A 223 -1.57 2.19 30.31
N SER A 224 -1.68 2.23 31.64
CA SER A 224 -2.67 3.09 32.30
C SER A 224 -2.42 4.57 32.04
N ALA A 225 -1.16 5.03 31.97
CA ALA A 225 -0.86 6.40 31.57
C ALA A 225 -1.25 6.70 30.11
N LEU A 226 -1.06 5.74 29.20
CA LEU A 226 -1.49 5.85 27.81
C LEU A 226 -3.01 5.84 27.65
N GLU A 227 -3.72 5.08 28.49
CA GLU A 227 -5.20 5.10 28.55
C GLU A 227 -5.72 6.45 29.03
N LEU A 228 -5.08 7.06 30.04
CA LEU A 228 -5.43 8.42 30.49
C LEU A 228 -5.21 9.48 29.40
N LEU A 229 -4.22 9.27 28.53
CA LEU A 229 -3.97 10.14 27.37
C LEU A 229 -5.00 9.95 26.25
N ALA A 230 -5.65 8.79 26.18
CA ALA A 230 -6.62 8.48 25.13
C ALA A 230 -7.89 9.32 25.25
N ASP A 231 -8.24 9.75 26.47
CA ASP A 231 -9.41 10.57 26.77
C ASP A 231 -9.07 12.07 26.93
N CYS A 232 -7.83 12.49 26.65
CA CYS A 232 -7.42 13.88 26.79
C CYS A 232 -7.99 14.80 25.69
N SER A 233 -8.31 16.03 26.07
CA SER A 233 -8.60 17.11 25.13
C SER A 233 -7.32 17.61 24.42
N ALA A 234 -7.49 18.30 23.29
CA ALA A 234 -6.35 18.80 22.49
C ALA A 234 -5.43 19.77 23.27
N GLU A 235 -6.00 20.56 24.18
CA GLU A 235 -5.25 21.51 25.01
C GLU A 235 -4.43 20.80 26.09
N GLU A 236 -5.01 19.80 26.75
CA GLU A 236 -4.32 18.97 27.75
C GLU A 236 -3.20 18.18 27.10
N PHE A 237 -3.43 17.62 25.91
CA PHE A 237 -2.42 16.90 25.17
C PHE A 237 -1.26 17.81 24.74
N SER A 238 -1.56 19.05 24.31
CA SER A 238 -0.54 20.05 23.99
C SER A 238 0.32 20.42 25.20
N PHE A 239 -0.28 20.52 26.39
CA PHE A 239 0.45 20.78 27.63
C PHE A 239 1.42 19.65 27.97
N ILE A 240 0.98 18.40 27.81
CA ILE A 240 1.82 17.21 28.05
C ILE A 240 3.00 17.16 27.07
N LEU A 241 2.77 17.50 25.80
CA LEU A 241 3.84 17.59 24.80
C LEU A 241 4.87 18.67 25.15
N LYS A 242 4.42 19.84 25.61
CA LYS A 242 5.30 20.92 26.08
C LYS A 242 6.14 20.48 27.28
N PHE A 243 5.56 19.75 28.23
CA PHE A 243 6.29 19.22 29.37
C PHE A 243 7.37 18.21 28.96
N ILE A 244 7.07 17.32 28.00
CA ILE A 244 8.04 16.36 27.44
C ILE A 244 9.17 17.09 26.70
N GLN A 245 8.86 18.16 25.95
CA GLN A 245 9.86 19.00 25.30
C GLN A 245 10.77 19.71 26.32
N LEU A 246 10.18 20.33 27.34
CA LEU A 246 10.92 20.99 28.42
C LEU A 246 11.86 20.03 29.16
N TYR A 247 11.38 18.82 29.46
CA TYR A 247 12.19 17.78 30.08
C TYR A 247 13.37 17.34 29.20
N LYS A 248 13.21 17.32 27.87
CA LYS A 248 14.30 17.01 26.94
C LYS A 248 15.35 18.13 26.88
N GLU A 249 14.92 19.39 26.85
CA GLU A 249 15.82 20.55 26.80
C GLU A 249 16.71 20.64 28.06
N HIS A 250 16.18 20.33 29.23
CA HIS A 250 16.95 20.33 30.50
C HIS A 250 17.77 19.07 30.76
N ARG A 251 17.76 18.08 29.86
CA ARG A 251 18.55 16.85 29.98
C ARG A 251 19.93 16.94 29.30
N GLU A 252 20.13 17.93 28.43
CA GLU A 252 21.39 18.17 27.71
C GLU A 252 22.21 19.37 28.24
N SER A 253 21.81 19.98 29.36
CA SER A 253 22.59 20.98 30.14
C SER A 253 23.22 20.34 31.37
#